data_AF-A0ABD6A1Z5-F1
#
_entry.id   AF-A0ABD6A1Z5-F1
#
_cell.length_a   1.000
_cell.length_b   1.000
_cell.length_c   1.000
_cell.angle_alpha   90.00
_cell.angle_beta   90.00
_cell.angle_gamma   90.00
#
_symmetry.space_group_name_H-M   'P 1'
#
loop_
_entity.id
_entity.type
_entity.pdbx_description
1 polymer ?
#
loop_
_entity_poly.entity_id
_entity_poly.type
_entity_poly.pdbx_seq_one_letter_code
_entity_poly.pdbx_strand_id
1 'polypeptide(L)'
;MDVTSTVLDGVFCLLLISAAVVTVTTATPQEPAGAGRAADVASTLATTTATVNYTLTPRPDATGVPLPTNRNAFDRTAHGTLAGLLARAAVGRLSVDGRRLSHARGGFSRAVVRAVGAAVRTNHTRITAVWQPYPDASVGGRVAVGGHPPPDVPVHTATIAASSGLPSKRSAVRTAAREEGIEGVADAVAKGIVDGLFPPTRTRIAAGGRASALVRHRYRLAEHRFGVDGHATLTDGGVDDSNERLAAGLSDRVSRDLRESNASARELAGRVRIGQVRIVVRTWP
;
A
#
# COMPACT_ATOMS: atom_id res chain seq x y z
N MET A 1 -55.03 -5.67 -3.88
CA MET A 1 -54.26 -6.83 -4.37
C MET A 1 -53.16 -6.28 -5.26
N ASP A 2 -52.04 -5.89 -4.66
CA ASP A 2 -50.85 -5.35 -5.32
C ASP A 2 -49.97 -6.49 -5.83
N VAL A 3 -50.22 -6.96 -7.05
CA VAL A 3 -49.40 -8.02 -7.70
C VAL A 3 -48.58 -7.45 -8.87
N THR A 4 -48.61 -6.13 -9.09
CA THR A 4 -48.01 -5.49 -10.26
C THR A 4 -46.59 -4.96 -10.02
N SER A 5 -46.20 -4.66 -8.78
CA SER A 5 -44.91 -3.98 -8.50
C SER A 5 -43.71 -4.93 -8.45
N THR A 6 -43.83 -6.11 -7.86
CA THR A 6 -42.73 -7.10 -7.75
C THR A 6 -42.43 -7.82 -9.06
N VAL A 7 -43.45 -8.08 -9.89
CA VAL A 7 -43.26 -8.71 -11.20
C VAL A 7 -42.56 -7.75 -12.18
N LEU A 8 -42.94 -6.47 -12.17
CA LEU A 8 -42.31 -5.44 -12.99
C LEU A 8 -40.83 -5.24 -12.61
N ASP A 9 -40.52 -5.20 -11.31
CA ASP A 9 -39.15 -5.06 -10.81
C ASP A 9 -38.26 -6.28 -11.18
N GLY A 10 -38.82 -7.49 -11.08
CA GLY A 10 -38.15 -8.71 -11.52
C GLY A 10 -37.84 -8.71 -13.02
N VAL A 11 -38.77 -8.24 -13.86
CA VAL A 11 -38.57 -8.13 -15.30
C VAL A 11 -37.49 -7.09 -15.62
N PHE A 12 -37.51 -5.91 -14.98
CA PHE A 12 -36.46 -4.90 -15.14
C PHE A 12 -35.08 -5.41 -14.74
N CYS A 13 -34.99 -6.13 -13.62
CA CYS A 13 -33.74 -6.72 -13.15
C CYS A 13 -33.19 -7.75 -14.16
N LEU A 14 -34.04 -8.63 -14.69
CA LEU A 14 -33.66 -9.60 -15.71
C LEU A 14 -33.27 -8.93 -17.03
N LEU A 15 -33.92 -7.83 -17.40
CA LEU A 15 -33.58 -7.04 -18.59
C LEU A 15 -32.20 -6.40 -18.45
N LEU A 16 -31.90 -5.81 -17.29
CA LEU A 16 -30.61 -5.20 -17.00
C LEU A 16 -29.48 -6.24 -16.95
N ILE A 17 -29.73 -7.42 -16.34
CA ILE A 17 -28.76 -8.53 -16.33
C ILE A 17 -28.51 -9.03 -17.75
N SER A 18 -29.56 -9.22 -18.55
CA SER A 18 -29.43 -9.69 -19.94
C SER A 18 -28.70 -8.66 -20.82
N ALA A 19 -29.03 -7.38 -20.68
CA ALA A 19 -28.33 -6.30 -21.36
C ALA A 19 -26.86 -6.21 -20.94
N ALA A 20 -26.55 -6.39 -19.65
CA ALA A 20 -25.17 -6.44 -19.16
C ALA A 20 -24.40 -7.64 -19.74
N VAL A 21 -25.02 -8.83 -19.79
CA VAL A 21 -24.41 -10.03 -20.39
C VAL A 21 -24.14 -9.82 -21.88
N VAL A 22 -25.10 -9.27 -22.63
CA VAL A 22 -24.92 -8.96 -24.07
C VAL A 22 -23.83 -7.91 -24.27
N THR A 23 -23.78 -6.88 -23.43
CA THR A 23 -22.72 -5.86 -23.49
C THR A 23 -21.35 -6.49 -23.21
N VAL A 24 -21.25 -7.43 -22.28
CA VAL A 24 -20.00 -8.15 -21.96
C VAL A 24 -19.58 -9.10 -23.09
N THR A 25 -20.50 -9.79 -23.75
CA THR A 25 -20.17 -10.72 -24.84
C THR A 25 -19.88 -10.03 -26.16
N THR A 26 -20.43 -8.83 -26.38
CA THR A 26 -20.23 -8.05 -27.60
C THR A 26 -19.14 -6.99 -27.48
N ALA A 27 -18.66 -6.70 -26.27
CA ALA A 27 -17.53 -5.82 -26.05
C ALA A 27 -16.29 -6.39 -26.75
N THR A 28 -15.82 -5.67 -27.78
CA THR A 28 -14.50 -5.92 -28.34
C THR A 28 -13.46 -5.66 -27.24
N PRO A 29 -12.49 -6.56 -26.99
CA PRO A 29 -11.44 -6.32 -26.03
C PRO A 29 -10.73 -5.02 -26.38
N GLN A 30 -10.83 -4.01 -25.51
CA GLN A 30 -10.13 -2.76 -25.74
C GLN A 30 -8.63 -3.06 -25.76
N GLU A 31 -7.95 -2.71 -26.87
CA GLU A 31 -6.52 -2.94 -26.96
C GLU A 31 -5.82 -2.25 -25.78
N PRO A 32 -4.94 -2.96 -25.05
CA PRO A 32 -4.22 -2.37 -23.95
C PRO A 32 -3.39 -1.18 -24.45
N ALA A 33 -3.44 -0.07 -23.72
CA ALA A 33 -2.79 1.19 -24.11
C ALA A 33 -1.31 0.96 -24.50
N GLY A 34 -0.93 1.46 -25.69
CA GLY A 34 0.33 1.17 -26.38
C GLY A 34 1.34 2.32 -26.42
N ALA A 35 2.48 2.05 -27.07
CA ALA A 35 3.71 2.85 -27.13
C ALA A 35 3.49 4.36 -27.37
N GLY A 36 4.31 5.19 -26.71
CA GLY A 36 4.26 6.66 -26.84
C GLY A 36 3.21 7.39 -26.00
N ARG A 37 2.36 6.67 -25.24
CA ARG A 37 1.23 7.27 -24.49
C ARG A 37 1.26 6.99 -22.99
N ALA A 38 2.31 7.47 -22.31
CA ALA A 38 2.43 7.27 -20.86
C ALA A 38 1.24 7.85 -20.07
N ALA A 39 0.63 8.95 -20.56
CA ALA A 39 -0.56 9.55 -19.97
C ALA A 39 -1.80 8.64 -20.06
N ASP A 40 -1.99 7.95 -21.20
CA ASP A 40 -3.11 7.03 -21.38
C ASP A 40 -2.98 5.83 -20.46
N VAL A 41 -1.78 5.24 -20.37
CA VAL A 41 -1.50 4.17 -19.41
C VAL A 41 -1.76 4.64 -17.98
N ALA A 42 -1.34 5.85 -17.62
CA ALA A 42 -1.61 6.43 -16.31
C ALA A 42 -3.12 6.59 -16.05
N SER A 43 -3.89 7.03 -17.06
CA SER A 43 -5.35 7.12 -17.02
C SER A 43 -6.00 5.75 -16.82
N THR A 44 -5.55 4.73 -17.57
CA THR A 44 -5.99 3.33 -17.39
C THR A 44 -5.72 2.87 -15.96
N LEU A 45 -4.52 3.09 -15.42
CA LEU A 45 -4.20 2.70 -14.05
C LEU A 45 -5.11 3.39 -13.02
N ALA A 46 -5.45 4.66 -13.23
CA ALA A 46 -6.28 5.44 -12.32
C ALA A 46 -7.76 5.05 -12.36
N THR A 47 -8.27 4.63 -13.52
CA THR A 47 -9.71 4.42 -13.74
C THR A 47 -10.13 2.96 -13.74
N THR A 48 -9.27 2.04 -14.18
CA THR A 48 -9.57 0.60 -14.18
C THR A 48 -9.55 0.03 -12.77
N THR A 49 -10.64 -0.62 -12.38
CA THR A 49 -10.77 -1.32 -11.10
C THR A 49 -10.50 -2.81 -11.27
N ALA A 50 -9.99 -3.45 -10.22
CA ALA A 50 -9.75 -4.88 -10.21
C ALA A 50 -10.00 -5.47 -8.82
N THR A 51 -10.32 -6.77 -8.83
CA THR A 51 -10.38 -7.62 -7.65
C THR A 51 -9.20 -8.56 -7.66
N VAL A 52 -8.41 -8.56 -6.58
CA VAL A 52 -7.28 -9.50 -6.42
C VAL A 52 -7.48 -10.37 -5.20
N ASN A 53 -7.52 -11.68 -5.44
CA ASN A 53 -7.50 -12.70 -4.40
C ASN A 53 -6.06 -13.11 -4.12
N TYR A 54 -5.71 -13.24 -2.85
CA TYR A 54 -4.37 -13.63 -2.44
C TYR A 54 -4.38 -14.26 -1.06
N THR A 55 -3.45 -15.19 -0.84
CA THR A 55 -3.21 -15.77 0.47
C THR A 55 -1.99 -15.10 1.11
N LEU A 56 -2.08 -14.76 2.39
CA LEU A 56 -0.91 -14.34 3.16
C LEU A 56 -0.02 -15.55 3.45
N THR A 57 1.29 -15.37 3.31
CA THR A 57 2.29 -16.41 3.60
C THR A 57 3.25 -15.94 4.71
N PRO A 58 2.76 -15.76 5.96
CA PRO A 58 3.63 -15.40 7.08
C PRO A 58 4.67 -16.51 7.33
N ARG A 59 5.83 -16.12 7.85
CA ARG A 59 6.98 -17.00 8.11
C ARG A 59 7.17 -17.16 9.62
N PRO A 60 6.60 -18.19 10.25
CA PRO A 60 6.57 -18.30 11.72
C PRO A 60 7.98 -18.38 12.32
N ASP A 61 8.93 -18.99 11.60
CA ASP A 61 10.35 -19.07 11.91
C ASP A 61 11.00 -17.69 12.13
N ALA A 62 10.51 -16.65 11.45
CA ALA A 62 11.07 -15.30 11.58
C ALA A 62 10.78 -14.63 12.94
N THR A 63 9.82 -15.15 13.71
CA THR A 63 9.43 -14.54 15.00
C THR A 63 9.18 -15.53 16.14
N GLY A 64 9.21 -16.84 15.88
CA GLY A 64 8.84 -17.87 16.87
C GLY A 64 7.40 -17.79 17.36
N VAL A 65 6.48 -17.17 16.60
CA VAL A 65 5.06 -17.11 16.96
C VAL A 65 4.35 -18.27 16.28
N PRO A 66 3.72 -19.20 17.03
CA PRO A 66 2.91 -20.26 16.44
C PRO A 66 1.76 -19.67 15.64
N LEU A 67 1.64 -20.08 14.37
CA LEU A 67 0.59 -19.63 13.47
C LEU A 67 -0.38 -20.78 13.17
N PRO A 68 -1.68 -20.49 12.93
CA PRO A 68 -2.64 -21.51 12.51
C PRO A 68 -2.16 -22.24 11.25
N THR A 69 -2.30 -23.57 11.24
CA THR A 69 -1.92 -24.42 10.11
C THR A 69 -2.90 -24.37 8.94
N ASN A 70 -4.14 -23.95 9.19
CA ASN A 70 -5.18 -23.84 8.16
C ASN A 70 -4.85 -22.69 7.19
N ARG A 71 -4.48 -23.02 5.95
CA ARG A 71 -4.10 -22.06 4.91
C ARG A 71 -5.23 -21.08 4.57
N ASN A 72 -6.49 -21.50 4.62
CA ASN A 72 -7.62 -20.67 4.27
C ASN A 72 -7.84 -19.53 5.28
N ALA A 73 -7.29 -19.65 6.50
CA ALA A 73 -7.29 -18.57 7.50
C ALA A 73 -6.55 -17.31 7.00
N PHE A 74 -5.72 -17.45 5.97
CA PHE A 74 -4.90 -16.40 5.39
C PHE A 74 -5.39 -15.89 4.03
N ASP A 75 -6.50 -16.41 3.51
CA ASP A 75 -7.08 -15.93 2.26
C ASP A 75 -7.68 -14.54 2.42
N ARG A 76 -7.38 -13.66 1.48
CA ARG A 76 -7.78 -12.26 1.48
C ARG A 76 -8.17 -11.84 0.08
N THR A 77 -9.08 -10.87 0.03
CA THR A 77 -9.46 -10.20 -1.19
C THR A 77 -9.20 -8.71 -1.03
N ALA A 78 -8.79 -8.06 -2.12
CA ALA A 78 -8.63 -6.63 -2.19
C ALA A 78 -9.23 -6.10 -3.48
N HIS A 79 -9.91 -4.96 -3.38
CA HIS A 79 -10.52 -4.25 -4.49
C HIS A 79 -9.96 -2.82 -4.56
N GLY A 80 -10.05 -2.22 -5.73
CA GLY A 80 -9.71 -0.83 -5.97
C GLY A 80 -9.22 -0.60 -7.39
N THR A 81 -8.81 0.63 -7.69
CA THR A 81 -8.15 0.96 -8.95
C THR A 81 -6.79 0.27 -9.05
N LEU A 82 -6.30 0.02 -10.25
CA LEU A 82 -4.96 -0.57 -10.44
C LEU A 82 -3.87 0.30 -9.80
N ALA A 83 -3.98 1.63 -9.88
CA ALA A 83 -3.12 2.57 -9.20
C ALA A 83 -3.20 2.41 -7.66
N GLY A 84 -4.40 2.30 -7.09
CA GLY A 84 -4.59 2.07 -5.66
C GLY A 84 -4.05 0.71 -5.19
N LEU A 85 -4.20 -0.33 -6.00
CA LEU A 85 -3.65 -1.65 -5.72
C LEU A 85 -2.12 -1.67 -5.80
N LEU A 86 -1.53 -0.98 -6.79
CA LEU A 86 -0.08 -0.77 -6.88
C LEU A 86 0.46 0.01 -5.67
N ALA A 87 -0.25 1.04 -5.24
CA ALA A 87 0.11 1.83 -4.07
C ALA A 87 0.11 0.97 -2.80
N ARG A 88 -0.96 0.21 -2.57
CA ARG A 88 -1.07 -0.75 -1.47
C ARG A 88 0.01 -1.83 -1.56
N ALA A 89 0.39 -2.25 -2.77
CA ALA A 89 1.44 -3.25 -2.98
C ALA A 89 2.83 -2.66 -2.69
N ALA A 90 3.09 -1.39 -3.01
CA ALA A 90 4.33 -0.70 -2.64
C ALA A 90 4.47 -0.59 -1.12
N VAL A 91 3.43 -0.12 -0.42
CA VAL A 91 3.41 -0.06 1.07
C VAL A 91 3.48 -1.46 1.68
N GLY A 92 2.80 -2.45 1.10
CA GLY A 92 2.88 -3.85 1.54
C GLY A 92 4.27 -4.49 1.36
N ARG A 93 5.19 -3.82 0.66
CA ARG A 93 6.59 -4.18 0.49
C ARG A 93 7.53 -3.26 1.26
N LEU A 94 7.03 -2.60 2.31
CA LEU A 94 7.82 -1.74 3.16
C LEU A 94 9.11 -2.43 3.59
N SER A 95 10.20 -1.72 3.39
CA SER A 95 11.53 -2.00 3.89
C SER A 95 12.00 -0.84 4.73
N VAL A 96 12.82 -1.17 5.71
CA VAL A 96 13.68 -0.23 6.41
C VAL A 96 15.10 -0.62 6.01
N ASP A 97 16.03 0.31 5.80
CA ASP A 97 17.42 0.09 5.35
C ASP A 97 17.57 -1.04 4.30
N GLY A 98 16.71 -1.04 3.27
CA GLY A 98 16.67 -2.08 2.23
C GLY A 98 16.18 -3.48 2.65
N ARG A 99 16.01 -3.75 3.94
CA ARG A 99 15.48 -5.02 4.48
C ARG A 99 13.98 -4.92 4.69
N ARG A 100 13.24 -5.84 4.04
CA ARG A 100 11.78 -5.91 4.11
C ARG A 100 11.28 -6.18 5.52
N LEU A 101 10.22 -5.47 5.90
CA LEU A 101 9.49 -5.71 7.14
C LEU A 101 8.75 -7.05 7.12
N SER A 102 8.14 -7.40 5.99
CA SER A 102 7.43 -8.68 5.85
C SER A 102 7.41 -9.18 4.41
N HIS A 103 7.43 -10.51 4.27
CA HIS A 103 7.23 -11.22 3.01
C HIS A 103 5.81 -11.78 2.85
N ALA A 104 4.96 -11.68 3.88
CA ALA A 104 3.64 -12.31 3.92
C ALA A 104 2.71 -11.88 2.78
N ARG A 105 2.87 -10.64 2.28
CA ARG A 105 2.09 -10.08 1.17
C ARG A 105 2.70 -10.32 -0.22
N GLY A 106 3.66 -11.23 -0.36
CA GLY A 106 4.26 -11.55 -1.67
C GLY A 106 3.23 -11.99 -2.71
N GLY A 107 2.22 -12.77 -2.29
CA GLY A 107 1.09 -13.18 -3.15
C GLY A 107 0.26 -11.99 -3.64
N PHE A 108 -0.05 -11.04 -2.77
CA PHE A 108 -0.75 -9.81 -3.13
C PHE A 108 0.01 -9.01 -4.21
N SER A 109 1.31 -8.77 -4.03
CA SER A 109 2.09 -8.03 -5.03
C SER A 109 2.10 -8.74 -6.39
N ARG A 110 2.23 -10.07 -6.41
CA ARG A 110 2.19 -10.85 -7.67
C ARG A 110 0.82 -10.76 -8.34
N ALA A 111 -0.27 -10.85 -7.57
CA ALA A 111 -1.63 -10.73 -8.10
C ALA A 111 -1.87 -9.33 -8.71
N VAL A 112 -1.41 -8.26 -8.05
CA VAL A 112 -1.49 -6.89 -8.58
C VAL A 112 -0.64 -6.72 -9.85
N VAL A 113 0.60 -7.23 -9.88
CA VAL A 113 1.46 -7.17 -11.07
C VAL A 113 0.80 -7.87 -12.27
N ARG A 114 0.18 -9.04 -12.05
CA ARG A 114 -0.58 -9.73 -13.11
C ARG A 114 -1.80 -8.95 -13.56
N ALA A 115 -2.58 -8.38 -12.64
CA ALA A 115 -3.74 -7.57 -12.98
C ALA A 115 -3.36 -6.33 -13.81
N VAL A 116 -2.25 -5.67 -13.47
CA VAL A 116 -1.70 -4.56 -14.26
C VAL A 116 -1.22 -5.04 -15.63
N GLY A 117 -0.51 -6.18 -15.69
CA GLY A 117 -0.03 -6.76 -16.95
C GLY A 117 -1.14 -7.21 -17.89
N ALA A 118 -2.32 -7.55 -17.36
CA ALA A 118 -3.51 -7.86 -18.16
C ALA A 118 -4.17 -6.59 -18.74
N ALA A 119 -4.01 -5.44 -18.10
CA ALA A 119 -4.63 -4.17 -18.53
C ALA A 119 -3.73 -3.30 -19.41
N VAL A 120 -2.40 -3.52 -19.41
CA VAL A 120 -1.41 -2.66 -20.07
C VAL A 120 -0.36 -3.49 -20.80
N ARG A 121 0.08 -3.06 -21.99
CA ARG A 121 1.19 -3.69 -22.73
C ARG A 121 2.51 -3.48 -22.00
N THR A 122 3.07 -4.53 -21.43
CA THR A 122 4.26 -4.45 -20.55
C THR A 122 5.61 -4.48 -21.28
N ASN A 123 5.63 -4.81 -22.57
CA ASN A 123 6.87 -4.93 -23.36
C ASN A 123 7.53 -3.56 -23.64
N HIS A 124 6.72 -2.51 -23.74
CA HIS A 124 7.16 -1.12 -24.02
C HIS A 124 6.78 -0.16 -22.91
N THR A 125 6.54 -0.69 -21.70
CA THR A 125 6.04 0.08 -20.56
C THR A 125 6.74 -0.36 -19.29
N ARG A 126 7.22 0.61 -18.51
CA ARG A 126 7.71 0.44 -17.15
C ARG A 126 6.84 1.24 -16.20
N ILE A 127 6.14 0.56 -15.31
CA ILE A 127 5.37 1.20 -14.23
C ILE A 127 6.14 0.97 -12.94
N THR A 128 6.44 2.03 -12.20
CA THR A 128 7.08 1.94 -10.89
C THR A 128 6.27 2.70 -9.86
N ALA A 129 5.76 1.99 -8.86
CA ALA A 129 5.12 2.56 -7.68
C ALA A 129 6.14 2.64 -6.54
N VAL A 130 6.38 3.84 -6.03
CA VAL A 130 7.32 4.12 -4.94
C VAL A 130 6.59 4.85 -3.81
N TRP A 131 6.66 4.29 -2.62
CA TRP A 131 6.23 4.94 -1.39
C TRP A 131 7.47 5.28 -0.57
N GLN A 132 7.63 6.57 -0.24
CA GLN A 132 8.63 7.07 0.70
C GLN A 132 8.01 8.23 1.48
N PRO A 133 8.15 8.28 2.81
CA PRO A 133 7.55 9.33 3.64
C PRO A 133 8.21 10.69 3.43
N TYR A 134 9.44 10.75 2.95
CA TYR A 134 10.20 11.95 2.55
C TYR A 134 11.30 11.53 1.55
N PRO A 135 11.93 12.47 0.82
CA PRO A 135 13.01 12.14 -0.12
C PRO A 135 14.13 11.34 0.55
N ASP A 136 14.64 10.34 -0.16
CA ASP A 136 15.78 9.50 0.28
C ASP A 136 15.59 8.77 1.62
N ALA A 137 14.36 8.66 2.11
CA ALA A 137 14.05 7.94 3.33
C ALA A 137 14.56 6.49 3.30
N SER A 138 15.22 6.09 4.40
CA SER A 138 15.62 4.69 4.67
C SER A 138 14.42 3.74 4.77
N VAL A 139 13.24 4.30 5.07
CA VAL A 139 11.96 3.61 5.14
C VAL A 139 11.17 3.86 3.86
N GLY A 140 10.82 2.80 3.14
CA GLY A 140 10.10 2.94 1.87
C GLY A 140 9.62 1.62 1.29
N GLY A 141 8.95 1.68 0.15
CA GLY A 141 8.43 0.50 -0.52
C GLY A 141 8.35 0.70 -2.03
N ARG A 142 8.63 -0.37 -2.79
CA ARG A 142 8.66 -0.33 -4.26
C ARG A 142 8.03 -1.56 -4.90
N VAL A 143 7.24 -1.31 -5.94
CA VAL A 143 6.76 -2.32 -6.91
C VAL A 143 7.08 -1.80 -8.30
N ALA A 144 7.47 -2.70 -9.20
CA ALA A 144 7.60 -2.39 -10.61
C ALA A 144 6.92 -3.45 -11.48
N VAL A 145 6.42 -3.02 -12.64
CA VAL A 145 5.78 -3.85 -13.67
C VAL A 145 6.40 -3.50 -15.03
N GLY A 146 6.61 -4.52 -15.86
CA GLY A 146 7.14 -4.38 -17.23
C GLY A 146 8.67 -4.23 -17.33
N GLY A 147 9.16 -4.11 -18.56
CA GLY A 147 10.59 -4.08 -18.91
C GLY A 147 11.30 -2.78 -18.54
N HIS A 148 12.60 -2.67 -18.83
CA HIS A 148 13.31 -1.38 -18.80
C HIS A 148 13.46 -0.86 -20.23
N PRO A 149 13.40 0.47 -20.42
CA PRO A 149 13.70 1.03 -21.73
C PRO A 149 15.13 0.66 -22.12
N PRO A 150 15.38 0.29 -23.39
CA PRO A 150 16.73 0.21 -23.94
C PRO A 150 17.51 1.53 -23.72
N PRO A 151 18.85 1.49 -23.76
CA PRO A 151 19.61 2.72 -23.85
C PRO A 151 19.22 3.49 -25.13
N ASP A 152 19.31 4.82 -25.08
CA ASP A 152 19.19 5.73 -26.23
C ASP A 152 17.83 5.75 -26.97
N VAL A 153 16.77 5.21 -26.38
CA VAL A 153 15.39 5.40 -26.90
C VAL A 153 14.68 6.56 -26.21
N PRO A 154 13.88 7.35 -26.95
CA PRO A 154 13.04 8.37 -26.33
C PRO A 154 12.01 7.71 -25.40
N VAL A 155 11.87 8.27 -24.19
CA VAL A 155 10.94 7.78 -23.17
C VAL A 155 9.90 8.83 -22.85
N HIS A 156 8.63 8.48 -23.01
CA HIS A 156 7.51 9.30 -22.52
C HIS A 156 7.24 8.95 -21.06
N THR A 157 7.07 9.97 -20.21
CA THR A 157 6.84 9.77 -18.78
C THR A 157 5.55 10.44 -18.34
N ALA A 158 4.76 9.74 -17.53
CA ALA A 158 3.64 10.31 -16.77
C ALA A 158 3.77 9.92 -15.30
N THR A 159 3.33 10.79 -14.40
CA THR A 159 3.34 10.53 -12.96
C THR A 159 1.96 10.74 -12.39
N ILE A 160 1.49 9.78 -11.61
CA ILE A 160 0.26 9.89 -10.84
C ILE A 160 0.54 9.65 -9.35
N ALA A 161 -0.20 10.35 -8.49
CA ALA A 161 -0.19 10.12 -7.06
C ALA A 161 -1.39 9.24 -6.68
N ALA A 162 -1.14 8.20 -5.89
CA ALA A 162 -2.17 7.34 -5.35
C ALA A 162 -2.09 7.35 -3.81
N SER A 163 -3.22 7.08 -3.14
CA SER A 163 -3.23 6.98 -1.68
C SER A 163 -2.38 5.79 -1.22
N SER A 164 -1.49 6.02 -0.23
CA SER A 164 -0.75 4.94 0.42
C SER A 164 -1.62 4.11 1.37
N GLY A 165 -2.79 4.62 1.74
CA GLY A 165 -3.63 4.06 2.80
C GLY A 165 -3.11 4.36 4.22
N LEU A 166 -1.99 5.08 4.35
CA LEU A 166 -1.47 5.60 5.61
C LEU A 166 -2.05 7.01 5.87
N PRO A 167 -2.18 7.43 7.13
CA PRO A 167 -2.63 8.79 7.45
C PRO A 167 -1.62 9.83 6.95
N SER A 168 -2.10 10.91 6.34
CA SER A 168 -1.21 11.92 5.73
C SER A 168 -0.44 12.75 6.77
N LYS A 169 -1.00 12.94 7.98
CA LYS A 169 -0.45 13.68 9.14
C LYS A 169 0.16 15.06 8.80
N ARG A 170 -0.19 15.68 7.66
CA ARG A 170 0.49 16.86 7.13
C ARG A 170 0.41 18.08 8.06
N SER A 171 -0.74 18.29 8.70
CA SER A 171 -0.92 19.35 9.69
C SER A 171 -0.07 19.10 10.93
N ALA A 172 -0.16 17.90 11.51
CA ALA A 172 0.62 17.49 12.67
C ALA A 172 2.13 17.64 12.44
N VAL A 173 2.65 17.16 11.30
CA VAL A 173 4.06 17.31 10.93
C VAL A 173 4.49 18.78 10.84
N ARG A 174 3.64 19.66 10.29
CA ARG A 174 3.94 21.09 10.19
C ARG A 174 3.91 21.79 11.55
N THR A 175 3.01 21.38 12.44
CA THR A 175 2.96 21.90 13.82
C THR A 175 4.19 21.46 14.59
N ALA A 176 4.52 20.17 14.57
CA ALA A 176 5.71 19.62 15.21
C ALA A 176 7.01 20.26 14.69
N ALA A 177 7.12 20.54 13.39
CA ALA A 177 8.26 21.30 12.84
C ALA A 177 8.43 22.71 13.43
N ARG A 178 7.35 23.35 13.88
CA ARG A 178 7.41 24.69 14.49
C ARG A 178 7.72 24.64 15.98
N GLU A 179 7.20 23.63 16.67
CA GLU A 179 7.22 23.54 18.13
C GLU A 179 8.40 22.70 18.65
N GLU A 180 8.76 21.64 17.92
CA GLU A 180 9.68 20.57 18.36
C GLU A 180 10.84 20.34 17.36
N GLY A 181 10.89 21.11 16.27
CA GLY A 181 11.99 21.05 15.30
C GLY A 181 12.04 19.74 14.51
N ILE A 182 13.25 19.23 14.25
CA ILE A 182 13.45 18.01 13.46
C ILE A 182 12.91 16.77 14.19
N GLU A 183 13.06 16.71 15.52
CA GLU A 183 12.59 15.57 16.31
C GLU A 183 11.08 15.42 16.26
N GLY A 184 10.33 16.53 16.40
CA GLY A 184 8.88 16.47 16.26
C GLY A 184 8.42 16.06 14.84
N VAL A 185 9.16 16.43 13.80
CA VAL A 185 8.89 15.93 12.43
C VAL A 185 9.11 14.43 12.37
N ALA A 186 10.20 13.93 12.95
CA ALA A 186 10.52 12.51 12.98
C ALA A 186 9.44 11.72 13.74
N ASP A 187 9.02 12.19 14.92
CA ASP A 187 7.97 11.58 15.74
C ASP A 187 6.63 11.54 14.99
N ALA A 188 6.24 12.66 14.39
CA ALA A 188 4.99 12.74 13.63
C ALA A 188 5.00 11.81 12.41
N VAL A 189 6.14 11.65 11.74
CA VAL A 189 6.31 10.70 10.62
C VAL A 189 6.25 9.26 11.11
N ALA A 190 7.01 8.92 12.14
CA ALA A 190 7.07 7.58 12.70
C ALA A 190 5.70 7.12 13.22
N LYS A 191 5.02 7.98 13.98
CA LYS A 191 3.64 7.74 14.45
C LYS A 191 2.68 7.57 13.28
N GLY A 192 2.78 8.38 12.22
CA GLY A 192 1.97 8.23 11.01
C GLY A 192 2.17 6.89 10.31
N ILE A 193 3.40 6.38 10.25
CA ILE A 193 3.71 5.06 9.68
C ILE A 193 3.13 3.95 10.56
N VAL A 194 3.38 3.98 11.87
CA VAL A 194 2.90 2.96 12.82
C VAL A 194 1.38 2.93 12.89
N ASP A 195 0.71 4.08 13.01
CA ASP A 195 -0.76 4.20 13.00
C ASP A 195 -1.37 3.58 11.74
N GLY A 196 -0.71 3.73 10.59
CA GLY A 196 -1.19 3.16 9.33
C GLY A 196 -0.91 1.66 9.18
N LEU A 197 0.21 1.16 9.71
CA LEU A 197 0.54 -0.27 9.70
C LEU A 197 -0.27 -1.07 10.73
N PHE A 198 -0.51 -0.47 11.90
CA PHE A 198 -1.16 -1.04 13.06
C PHE A 198 -2.26 -0.10 13.60
N PRO A 199 -3.34 0.15 12.84
CA PRO A 199 -4.41 1.03 13.30
C PRO A 199 -4.96 0.54 14.67
N PRO A 200 -4.92 1.34 15.75
CA PRO A 200 -5.14 0.85 17.10
C PRO A 200 -6.44 0.06 17.28
N THR A 201 -7.56 0.64 16.83
CA THR A 201 -8.89 0.02 16.94
C THR A 201 -8.96 -1.31 16.20
N ARG A 202 -8.48 -1.38 14.96
CA ARG A 202 -8.50 -2.62 14.16
C ARG A 202 -7.56 -3.67 14.72
N THR A 203 -6.41 -3.23 15.24
CA THR A 203 -5.41 -4.10 15.84
C THR A 203 -5.95 -4.74 17.12
N ARG A 204 -6.60 -3.95 17.99
CA ARG A 204 -7.22 -4.44 19.23
C ARG A 204 -8.28 -5.52 18.95
N ILE A 205 -9.17 -5.26 17.99
CA ILE A 205 -10.18 -6.24 17.57
C ILE A 205 -9.52 -7.51 17.02
N ALA A 206 -8.51 -7.37 16.15
CA ALA A 206 -7.83 -8.52 15.56
C ALA A 206 -6.99 -9.32 16.59
N ALA A 207 -6.44 -8.63 17.60
CA ALA A 207 -5.67 -9.22 18.69
C ALA A 207 -6.53 -10.05 19.65
N GLY A 208 -7.80 -9.68 19.85
CA GLY A 208 -8.77 -10.45 20.64
C GLY A 208 -9.44 -11.61 19.88
N GLY A 209 -9.25 -11.70 18.56
CA GLY A 209 -9.95 -12.66 17.70
C GLY A 209 -9.07 -13.75 17.09
N ARG A 210 -9.59 -14.40 16.05
CA ARG A 210 -8.92 -15.49 15.30
C ARG A 210 -7.60 -15.05 14.62
N ALA A 211 -7.38 -13.76 14.47
CA ALA A 211 -6.17 -13.19 13.87
C ALA A 211 -5.06 -12.88 14.90
N SER A 212 -5.26 -13.17 16.18
CA SER A 212 -4.35 -12.78 17.27
C SER A 212 -2.90 -13.18 17.03
N ALA A 213 -2.67 -14.44 16.64
CA ALA A 213 -1.33 -14.94 16.34
C ALA A 213 -0.66 -14.18 15.17
N LEU A 214 -1.42 -13.85 14.13
CA LEU A 214 -0.91 -13.07 13.00
C LEU A 214 -0.60 -11.63 13.41
N VAL A 215 -1.40 -11.03 14.29
CA VAL A 215 -1.15 -9.69 14.84
C VAL A 215 0.14 -9.68 15.66
N ARG A 216 0.30 -10.63 16.60
CA ARG A 216 1.55 -10.79 17.38
C ARG A 216 2.76 -11.02 16.48
N HIS A 217 2.65 -11.89 15.47
CA HIS A 217 3.71 -12.12 14.49
C HIS A 217 4.12 -10.82 13.78
N ARG A 218 3.15 -10.00 13.36
CA ARG A 218 3.43 -8.72 12.70
C ARG A 218 4.10 -7.70 13.63
N TYR A 219 3.71 -7.66 14.90
CA TYR A 219 4.36 -6.80 15.90
C TYR A 219 5.81 -7.22 16.12
N ARG A 220 6.08 -8.51 16.33
CA ARG A 220 7.47 -9.00 16.49
C ARG A 220 8.36 -8.68 15.29
N LEU A 221 7.83 -8.77 14.08
CA LEU A 221 8.56 -8.34 12.88
C LEU A 221 8.90 -6.85 12.91
N ALA A 222 7.98 -6.00 13.38
CA ALA A 222 8.20 -4.57 13.51
C ALA A 222 9.19 -4.24 14.63
N GLU A 223 9.07 -4.87 15.80
CA GLU A 223 10.00 -4.75 16.92
C GLU A 223 11.44 -5.05 16.46
N HIS A 224 11.65 -6.23 15.84
CA HIS A 224 12.94 -6.62 15.30
C HIS A 224 13.48 -5.64 14.25
N ARG A 225 12.59 -5.10 13.38
CA ARG A 225 13.04 -4.23 12.29
C ARG A 225 13.31 -2.80 12.75
N PHE A 226 12.55 -2.30 13.71
CA PHE A 226 12.71 -0.96 14.24
C PHE A 226 13.77 -0.90 15.35
N GLY A 227 14.18 -2.07 15.89
CA GLY A 227 15.19 -2.14 16.95
C GLY A 227 14.59 -1.84 18.32
N VAL A 228 13.33 -2.24 18.53
CA VAL A 228 12.62 -2.03 19.79
C VAL A 228 12.67 -3.34 20.58
N ASP A 229 13.21 -3.27 21.78
CA ASP A 229 13.25 -4.40 22.70
C ASP A 229 11.90 -4.57 23.43
N GLY A 230 11.52 -5.83 23.64
CA GLY A 230 10.31 -6.22 24.36
C GLY A 230 9.28 -6.93 23.50
N HIS A 231 8.17 -7.28 24.14
CA HIS A 231 7.04 -7.92 23.47
C HIS A 231 5.84 -6.99 23.52
N ALA A 232 5.12 -6.88 22.40
CA ALA A 232 3.90 -6.11 22.32
C ALA A 232 2.84 -6.69 23.27
N THR A 233 2.32 -5.82 24.14
CA THR A 233 1.16 -6.12 24.96
C THR A 233 -0.07 -5.75 24.14
N LEU A 234 -0.85 -6.72 23.68
CA LEU A 234 -1.92 -6.49 22.70
C LEU A 234 -3.33 -6.57 23.32
N THR A 235 -3.41 -6.60 24.64
CA THR A 235 -4.62 -6.61 25.47
C THR A 235 -4.75 -5.29 26.24
N ASP A 236 -5.98 -4.92 26.64
CA ASP A 236 -6.31 -3.82 27.56
C ASP A 236 -5.45 -2.55 27.44
N GLY A 237 -5.70 -1.74 26.41
CA GLY A 237 -4.97 -0.48 26.19
C GLY A 237 -3.53 -0.64 25.65
N GLY A 238 -2.89 -1.79 25.85
CA GLY A 238 -1.47 -1.99 25.49
C GLY A 238 -1.13 -1.89 24.00
N VAL A 239 -2.14 -1.91 23.11
CA VAL A 239 -1.93 -1.66 21.66
C VAL A 239 -1.40 -0.24 21.43
N ASP A 240 -1.93 0.74 22.16
CA ASP A 240 -1.52 2.14 22.02
C ASP A 240 -0.07 2.31 22.52
N ASP A 241 0.25 1.76 23.70
CA ASP A 241 1.62 1.77 24.25
C ASP A 241 2.61 1.01 23.36
N SER A 242 2.19 -0.12 22.77
CA SER A 242 3.03 -0.89 21.87
C SER A 242 3.27 -0.14 20.55
N ASN A 243 2.27 0.56 20.04
CA ASN A 243 2.43 1.45 18.88
C ASN A 243 3.35 2.63 19.20
N GLU A 244 3.24 3.22 20.38
CA GLU A 244 4.09 4.32 20.81
C GLU A 244 5.57 3.88 20.90
N ARG A 245 5.84 2.71 21.47
CA ARG A 245 7.19 2.12 21.49
C ARG A 245 7.73 1.86 20.07
N LEU A 246 6.92 1.30 19.18
CA LEU A 246 7.31 1.11 17.78
C LEU A 246 7.58 2.45 17.06
N ALA A 247 6.79 3.48 17.36
CA ALA A 247 6.96 4.81 16.79
C ALA A 247 8.25 5.47 17.31
N ALA A 248 8.56 5.36 18.59
CA ALA A 248 9.80 5.87 19.17
C ALA A 248 11.04 5.25 18.50
N GLY A 249 11.11 3.92 18.39
CA GLY A 249 12.24 3.25 17.73
C GLY A 249 12.38 3.57 16.23
N LEU A 250 11.26 3.88 15.56
CA LEU A 250 11.28 4.35 14.19
C LEU A 250 11.69 5.83 14.08
N SER A 251 11.32 6.66 15.06
CA SER A 251 11.61 8.09 15.11
C SER A 251 13.11 8.36 15.15
N ASP A 252 13.86 7.65 16.01
CA ASP A 252 15.33 7.78 16.10
C ASP A 252 16.03 7.57 14.74
N ARG A 253 15.49 6.65 13.94
CA ARG A 253 15.98 6.42 12.57
C ARG A 253 15.59 7.58 11.65
N VAL A 254 14.31 7.96 11.63
CA VAL A 254 13.84 9.07 10.80
C VAL A 254 14.60 10.36 11.11
N SER A 255 14.86 10.63 12.37
CA SER A 255 15.57 11.81 12.82
C SER A 255 17.01 11.85 12.31
N ARG A 256 17.70 10.70 12.24
CA ARG A 256 19.02 10.58 11.60
C ARG A 256 18.96 10.90 10.12
N ASP A 257 18.05 10.27 9.36
CA ASP A 257 17.87 10.54 7.93
C ASP A 257 17.59 12.04 7.67
N LEU A 258 16.73 12.65 8.49
CA LEU A 258 16.36 14.05 8.36
C LEU A 258 17.53 15.00 8.67
N ARG A 259 18.39 14.68 9.64
CA ARG A 259 19.59 15.48 9.94
C ARG A 259 20.61 15.44 8.81
N GLU A 260 20.78 14.29 8.15
CA GLU A 260 21.70 14.14 7.01
C GLU A 260 21.31 15.02 5.82
N SER A 261 20.04 15.41 5.71
CA SER A 261 19.56 16.26 4.62
C SER A 261 20.02 17.73 4.68
N ASN A 262 20.61 18.17 5.80
CA ASN A 262 21.02 19.56 6.07
C ASN A 262 19.92 20.63 5.83
N ALA A 263 18.65 20.23 5.83
CA ALA A 263 17.50 21.12 5.63
C ALA A 263 16.87 21.54 6.96
N SER A 264 16.19 22.67 6.98
CA SER A 264 15.45 23.11 8.17
C SER A 264 14.22 22.21 8.44
N ALA A 265 13.78 22.13 9.71
CA ALA A 265 12.58 21.37 10.08
C ALA A 265 11.33 21.77 9.28
N ARG A 266 11.15 23.07 9.00
CA ARG A 266 10.02 23.58 8.19
C ARG A 266 10.08 23.11 6.75
N GLU A 267 11.28 23.11 6.17
CA GLU A 267 11.50 22.63 4.81
C GLU A 267 11.25 21.12 4.70
N LEU A 268 11.79 20.36 5.66
CA LEU A 268 11.56 18.91 5.77
C LEU A 268 10.08 18.58 5.91
N ALA A 269 9.36 19.26 6.81
CA ALA A 269 7.91 19.11 6.94
C ALA A 269 7.15 19.42 5.63
N GLY A 270 7.68 20.34 4.81
CA GLY A 270 7.16 20.63 3.48
C GLY A 270 7.27 19.47 2.49
N ARG A 271 8.29 18.61 2.66
CA ARG A 271 8.64 17.47 1.80
C ARG A 271 8.00 16.14 2.24
N VAL A 272 7.45 16.07 3.46
CA VAL A 272 6.81 14.85 3.98
C VAL A 272 5.54 14.46 3.19
N ARG A 273 5.46 13.18 2.75
CA ARG A 273 4.39 12.59 1.92
C ARG A 273 4.00 11.17 2.36
N ILE A 274 3.72 10.97 3.64
CA ILE A 274 3.32 9.65 4.20
C ILE A 274 2.09 9.05 3.48
N GLY A 275 1.09 9.90 3.22
CA GLY A 275 -0.20 9.49 2.65
C GLY A 275 -0.20 9.19 1.15
N GLN A 276 0.95 9.28 0.46
CA GLN A 276 1.00 9.23 -0.99
C GLN A 276 2.03 8.23 -1.51
N VAL A 277 1.67 7.50 -2.55
CA VAL A 277 2.57 6.70 -3.39
C VAL A 277 2.69 7.40 -4.73
N ARG A 278 3.93 7.58 -5.19
CA ARG A 278 4.23 8.10 -6.51
C ARG A 278 4.32 6.94 -7.49
N ILE A 279 3.49 6.97 -8.53
CA ILE A 279 3.51 5.97 -9.60
C ILE A 279 4.03 6.67 -10.85
N VAL A 280 5.18 6.21 -11.33
CA VAL A 280 5.81 6.69 -12.56
C VAL A 280 5.57 5.67 -13.65
N VAL A 281 4.96 6.12 -14.73
CA VAL A 281 4.77 5.37 -15.96
C VAL A 281 5.78 5.87 -16.98
N ARG A 282 6.55 4.95 -17.55
CA ARG A 282 7.46 5.22 -18.67
C ARG A 282 7.07 4.35 -19.84
N THR A 283 6.94 4.91 -21.02
CA THR A 283 6.70 4.18 -22.26
C THR A 283 7.74 4.56 -23.31
N TRP A 284 8.04 3.63 -24.21
CA TRP A 284 8.96 3.84 -25.34
C TRP A 284 8.35 3.22 -26.62
N PRO A 285 8.85 3.57 -27.81
CA PRO A 285 8.43 2.99 -29.08
C PRO A 285 8.56 1.46 -29.13
#